data_AF-A0A921HQP0-F1
#
_entry.id   AF-A0A921HQP0-F1
#
_cell.length_a   1.000
_cell.length_b   1.000
_cell.length_c   1.000
_cell.angle_alpha   90.00
_cell.angle_beta   90.00
_cell.angle_gamma   90.00
#
_symmetry.space_group_name_H-M   'P 1'
#
loop_
_entity.id
_entity.type
_entity.pdbx_description
1 polymer ?
#
loop_
_entity_poly.entity_id
_entity_poly.type
_entity_poly.pdbx_seq_one_letter_code
_entity_poly.pdbx_strand_id
1 'polypeptide(L)'
;MIKINKRSEKIFNILKSNPGGTTISYLSRQLGVSSRTIRSDMKLLQEALNCYGVEITSNPSKCYKISNLKKISSIEHTLFQENDSSMESSQQRVNYIICRLLENSFSDASVTQADLADEMFISLSTLKSHLNEAKADLKKYDLKIVQYKNKGMKIVGSEIKLRYCISEYMNVYTMNTFYQKIFSDVNLITLDRIIRKILQEKNLQLTDDAKENLCIHTAIAVQRFKCNKNISYPASVTNRIEKTFEYTVGKEIVEQIYVQLGIDLSCAEVYYITQCLLASKKIFDTGEATDNAHVKELVNIILQEIRDNLSIDFTNDEYLLD
;
A
#
# COMPACT_ATOMS: atom_id res chain seq x y z
N MET A 1 15.90 -11.57 12.15
CA MET A 1 16.78 -10.37 12.26
C MET A 1 15.96 -9.29 12.95
N ILE A 2 16.48 -8.67 14.01
CA ILE A 2 15.74 -7.63 14.76
C ILE A 2 15.61 -6.40 13.86
N LYS A 3 14.37 -5.93 13.62
CA LYS A 3 14.11 -4.76 12.78
C LYS A 3 14.43 -3.49 13.58
N ILE A 4 15.51 -2.80 13.21
CA ILE A 4 15.92 -1.55 13.85
C ILE A 4 15.18 -0.39 13.19
N ASN A 5 14.71 0.58 13.99
CA ASN A 5 14.09 1.79 13.45
C ASN A 5 15.16 2.84 13.07
N LYS A 6 14.87 3.76 12.12
CA LYS A 6 15.81 4.83 11.70
C LYS A 6 16.26 5.73 12.85
N ARG A 7 15.52 5.79 13.97
CA ARG A 7 15.92 6.57 15.15
C ARG A 7 16.99 5.85 15.98
N SER A 8 16.89 4.54 16.14
CA SER A 8 17.94 3.68 16.71
C SER A 8 19.19 3.70 15.83
N GLU A 9 19.05 3.80 14.50
CA GLU A 9 20.15 4.08 13.58
C GLU A 9 20.78 5.46 13.81
N LYS A 10 19.98 6.52 13.94
CA LYS A 10 20.49 7.85 14.32
C LYS A 10 21.19 7.84 15.67
N ILE A 11 20.66 7.12 16.68
CA ILE A 11 21.32 6.92 17.98
C ILE A 11 22.66 6.20 17.79
N PHE A 12 22.68 5.12 17.00
CA PHE A 12 23.89 4.38 16.67
C PHE A 12 24.95 5.27 16.02
N ASN A 13 24.57 6.08 15.02
CA ASN A 13 25.46 7.02 14.35
C ASN A 13 26.00 8.09 15.30
N ILE A 14 25.15 8.65 16.17
CA ILE A 14 25.59 9.60 17.19
C ILE A 14 26.59 8.95 18.15
N LEU A 15 26.35 7.72 18.60
CA LEU A 15 27.26 7.00 19.49
C LEU A 15 28.58 6.64 18.81
N LYS A 16 28.54 6.25 17.52
CA LYS A 16 29.72 5.96 16.69
C LYS A 16 30.60 7.20 16.51
N SER A 17 30.00 8.36 16.26
CA SER A 17 30.71 9.64 16.13
C SER A 17 31.20 10.21 17.46
N ASN A 18 30.75 9.68 18.60
CA ASN A 18 31.12 10.14 19.95
C ASN A 18 31.71 8.99 20.77
N PRO A 19 32.94 8.53 20.47
CA PRO A 19 33.57 7.39 21.16
C PRO A 19 33.80 7.62 22.66
N GLY A 20 33.88 8.88 23.10
CA GLY A 20 33.94 9.26 24.52
C GLY A 20 32.63 9.10 25.30
N GLY A 21 31.53 8.78 24.59
CA GLY A 21 30.20 8.58 25.14
C GLY A 21 29.33 9.84 25.12
N THR A 22 28.01 9.65 25.21
CA THR A 22 27.00 10.72 25.17
C THR A 22 25.89 10.50 26.20
N THR A 23 25.14 11.54 26.56
CA THR A 23 24.07 11.46 27.57
C THR A 23 22.69 11.24 26.93
N ILE A 24 21.75 10.68 27.69
CA ILE A 24 20.34 10.57 27.25
C ILE A 24 19.75 11.95 26.95
N SER A 25 20.09 12.98 27.73
CA SER A 25 19.60 14.34 27.51
C SER A 25 20.11 14.92 26.19
N TYR A 26 21.39 14.66 25.84
CA TYR A 26 21.94 15.04 24.54
C TYR A 26 21.21 14.34 23.39
N LEU A 27 21.03 13.01 23.49
CA LEU A 27 20.28 12.23 22.49
C LEU A 27 18.84 12.69 22.36
N SER A 28 18.17 12.97 23.48
CA SER A 28 16.78 13.46 23.51
C SER A 28 16.66 14.79 22.76
N ARG A 29 17.62 15.71 22.98
CA ARG A 29 17.67 17.02 22.32
C ARG A 29 17.98 16.92 20.83
N GLN A 30 18.97 16.11 20.45
CA GLN A 30 19.35 15.91 19.05
C GLN A 30 18.24 15.26 18.22
N LEU A 31 17.47 14.35 18.82
CA LEU A 31 16.45 13.56 18.12
C LEU A 31 15.02 14.07 18.34
N GLY A 32 14.83 15.14 19.12
CA GLY A 32 13.51 15.74 19.37
C GLY A 32 12.52 14.81 20.09
N VAL A 33 12.99 13.87 20.90
CA VAL A 33 12.15 12.86 21.58
C VAL A 33 12.40 12.79 23.07
N SER A 34 11.44 12.20 23.81
CA SER A 34 11.54 12.06 25.26
C SER A 34 12.69 11.11 25.67
N SER A 35 13.22 11.29 26.87
CA SER A 35 14.21 10.38 27.46
C SER A 35 13.68 8.95 27.68
N ARG A 36 12.36 8.75 27.70
CA ARG A 36 11.74 7.42 27.70
C ARG A 36 11.88 6.76 26.33
N THR A 37 11.64 7.53 25.27
CA THR A 37 11.79 7.11 23.87
C THR A 37 13.23 6.70 23.58
N ILE A 38 14.20 7.54 23.94
CA ILE A 38 15.64 7.22 23.79
C ILE A 38 16.00 5.90 24.48
N ARG A 39 15.50 5.65 25.69
CA ARG A 39 15.77 4.39 26.40
C ARG A 39 15.16 3.18 25.71
N SER A 40 13.97 3.32 25.16
CA SER A 40 13.32 2.27 24.37
C SER A 40 14.13 1.95 23.12
N ASP A 41 14.54 2.97 22.35
CA ASP A 41 15.33 2.80 21.13
C ASP A 41 16.73 2.26 21.42
N MET A 42 17.33 2.64 22.55
CA MET A 42 18.62 2.14 23.01
C MET A 42 18.56 0.65 23.34
N LYS A 43 17.44 0.20 23.94
CA LYS A 43 17.21 -1.22 24.21
C LYS A 43 17.11 -2.02 22.92
N LEU A 44 16.35 -1.52 21.94
CA LEU A 44 16.24 -2.13 20.61
C LEU A 44 17.58 -2.21 19.90
N LEU A 45 18.35 -1.12 19.96
CA LEU A 45 19.69 -1.08 19.38
C LEU A 45 20.61 -2.09 20.08
N GLN A 46 20.58 -2.19 21.41
CA GLN A 46 21.36 -3.18 22.17
C GLN A 46 21.00 -4.61 21.77
N GLU A 47 19.71 -4.95 21.69
CA GLU A 47 19.25 -6.28 21.31
C GLU A 47 19.74 -6.68 19.91
N ALA A 48 19.75 -5.75 18.96
CA ALA A 48 20.27 -5.99 17.62
C ALA A 48 21.80 -6.14 17.59
N LEU A 49 22.53 -5.42 18.46
CA LEU A 49 23.99 -5.46 18.55
C LEU A 49 24.52 -6.71 19.27
N ASN A 50 23.72 -7.35 20.14
CA ASN A 50 24.09 -8.56 20.89
C ASN A 50 24.61 -9.68 19.99
N CYS A 51 23.97 -9.92 18.85
CA CYS A 51 24.36 -10.96 17.88
C CYS A 51 25.76 -10.75 17.28
N TYR A 52 26.30 -9.54 17.41
CA TYR A 52 27.62 -9.15 16.87
C TYR A 52 28.67 -9.02 17.97
N GLY A 53 28.31 -9.25 19.24
CA GLY A 53 29.19 -9.07 20.40
C GLY A 53 29.55 -7.60 20.63
N VAL A 54 28.62 -6.69 20.34
CA VAL A 54 28.76 -5.25 20.53
C VAL A 54 27.83 -4.80 21.65
N GLU A 55 28.34 -3.99 22.59
CA GLU A 55 27.59 -3.54 23.76
C GLU A 55 27.56 -2.02 23.87
N ILE A 56 26.41 -1.51 24.28
CA ILE A 56 26.18 -0.13 24.69
C ILE A 56 26.34 -0.09 26.21
N THR A 57 27.49 0.39 26.64
CA THR A 57 27.84 0.46 28.07
C THR A 57 27.48 1.82 28.64
N SER A 58 26.99 1.82 29.88
CA SER A 58 26.75 3.04 30.67
C SER A 58 27.90 3.22 31.66
N ASN A 59 28.60 4.35 31.59
CA ASN A 59 29.54 4.75 32.63
C ASN A 59 28.79 5.36 33.84
N PRO A 60 29.41 5.45 35.04
CA PRO A 60 28.82 6.02 36.25
C PRO A 60 28.27 7.45 36.09
N SER A 61 28.80 8.20 35.13
CA SER A 61 28.37 9.55 34.73
C SER A 61 27.13 9.58 33.81
N LYS A 62 26.39 8.47 33.64
CA LYS A 62 25.22 8.33 32.75
C LYS A 62 25.52 8.61 31.27
N CYS A 63 26.79 8.40 30.87
CA CYS A 63 27.21 8.46 29.48
C CYS A 63 27.16 7.06 28.85
N TYR A 64 26.57 6.98 27.66
CA TYR A 64 26.44 5.78 26.83
C TYR A 64 27.51 5.77 25.75
N LYS A 65 28.19 4.64 25.59
CA LYS A 65 29.21 4.43 24.55
C LYS A 65 29.07 3.03 23.95
N ILE A 66 29.40 2.89 22.67
CA ILE A 66 29.45 1.57 22.02
C ILE A 66 30.85 0.98 22.18
N SER A 67 30.94 -0.28 22.60
CA SER A 67 32.17 -1.04 22.67
C SER A 67 32.63 -1.52 21.29
N ASN A 68 33.94 -1.75 21.14
CA ASN A 68 34.51 -2.40 19.96
C ASN A 68 34.16 -1.75 18.59
N LEU A 69 34.40 -0.43 18.48
CA LEU A 69 34.16 0.37 17.26
C LEU A 69 34.78 -0.20 15.97
N LYS A 70 35.86 -1.00 16.07
CA LYS A 70 36.52 -1.62 14.91
C LYS A 70 35.68 -2.69 14.21
N LYS A 71 34.74 -3.33 14.91
CA LYS A 71 33.82 -4.35 14.38
C LYS A 71 32.53 -3.73 13.82
N ILE A 72 32.33 -2.43 14.01
CA ILE A 72 31.07 -1.72 13.73
C ILE A 72 30.90 -1.39 12.24
N SER A 73 31.99 -1.00 11.57
CA SER A 73 31.96 -0.61 10.15
C SER A 73 31.54 -1.75 9.22
N SER A 74 31.77 -3.02 9.59
CA SER A 74 31.37 -4.18 8.79
C SER A 74 29.93 -4.64 9.06
N ILE A 75 29.33 -4.29 10.20
CA ILE A 75 27.97 -4.70 10.58
C ILE A 75 26.91 -3.66 10.22
N GLU A 76 27.31 -2.41 9.97
CA GLU A 76 26.44 -1.28 9.62
C GLU A 76 25.55 -1.58 8.40
N HIS A 77 26.15 -2.05 7.31
CA HIS A 77 25.41 -2.46 6.10
C HIS A 77 24.46 -3.66 6.33
N THR A 78 24.67 -4.43 7.39
CA THR A 78 23.84 -5.59 7.74
C THR A 78 22.71 -5.20 8.71
N LEU A 79 22.96 -4.23 9.59
CA LEU A 79 22.01 -3.72 10.60
C LEU A 79 21.03 -2.69 10.02
N PHE A 80 21.48 -1.86 9.08
CA PHE A 80 20.77 -0.70 8.56
C PHE A 80 20.54 -0.77 7.04
N GLN A 81 20.57 -1.97 6.48
CA GLN A 81 20.29 -2.22 5.07
C GLN A 81 18.98 -1.51 4.67
N GLU A 82 19.07 -0.58 3.72
CA GLU A 82 18.00 0.35 3.34
C GLU A 82 16.73 -0.39 2.98
N ASN A 83 15.79 -0.45 3.92
CA ASN A 83 14.38 -0.58 3.62
C ASN A 83 13.76 0.72 4.10
N ASP A 84 13.40 1.59 3.16
CA ASP A 84 12.82 2.93 3.36
C ASP A 84 11.43 2.93 4.06
N SER A 85 11.08 1.83 4.73
CA SER A 85 9.89 1.61 5.54
C SER A 85 9.96 2.27 6.93
N SER A 86 10.60 3.42 7.06
CA SER A 86 10.72 4.08 8.35
C SER A 86 9.36 4.65 8.78
N MET A 87 8.79 4.11 9.86
CA MET A 87 7.51 4.52 10.46
C MET A 87 7.64 5.84 11.24
N GLU A 88 8.13 6.88 10.57
CA GLU A 88 8.55 8.14 11.20
C GLU A 88 7.36 9.10 11.43
N SER A 89 6.40 9.16 10.50
CA SER A 89 5.23 10.03 10.59
C SER A 89 3.99 9.33 11.14
N SER A 90 3.04 10.12 11.67
CA SER A 90 1.71 9.62 12.06
C SER A 90 1.02 8.93 10.89
N GLN A 91 1.08 9.53 9.69
CA GLN A 91 0.44 8.96 8.51
C GLN A 91 1.08 7.63 8.05
N GLN A 92 2.41 7.51 8.11
CA GLN A 92 3.09 6.24 7.80
C GLN A 92 2.67 5.12 8.77
N ARG A 93 2.42 5.47 10.04
CA ARG A 93 1.90 4.54 11.05
C ARG A 93 0.47 4.11 10.74
N VAL A 94 -0.39 5.05 10.36
CA VAL A 94 -1.76 4.76 9.91
C VAL A 94 -1.74 3.82 8.70
N ASN A 95 -0.92 4.13 7.69
CA ASN A 95 -0.80 3.32 6.48
C ASN A 95 -0.26 1.92 6.79
N TYR A 96 0.71 1.80 7.70
CA TYR A 96 1.19 0.49 8.14
C TYR A 96 0.09 -0.35 8.78
N ILE A 97 -0.73 0.22 9.66
CA ILE A 97 -1.86 -0.48 10.27
C ILE A 97 -2.80 -1.01 9.18
N ILE A 98 -3.11 -0.19 8.18
CA ILE A 98 -3.98 -0.57 7.07
C ILE A 98 -3.33 -1.69 6.25
N CYS A 99 -2.07 -1.55 5.82
CA CYS A 99 -1.35 -2.58 5.08
C CYS A 99 -1.27 -3.89 5.88
N ARG A 100 -1.02 -3.87 7.19
CA ARG A 100 -0.99 -5.08 8.03
C ARG A 100 -2.36 -5.77 8.09
N LEU A 101 -3.44 -5.01 8.18
CA LEU A 101 -4.80 -5.56 8.16
C LEU A 101 -5.17 -6.12 6.78
N LEU A 102 -4.77 -5.46 5.69
CA LEU A 102 -4.95 -5.94 4.31
C LEU A 102 -4.14 -7.21 4.06
N GLU A 103 -2.89 -7.29 4.51
CA GLU A 103 -2.03 -8.48 4.44
C GLU A 103 -2.71 -9.68 5.13
N ASN A 104 -3.21 -9.48 6.35
CA ASN A 104 -3.91 -10.51 7.10
C ASN A 104 -5.23 -10.95 6.46
N SER A 105 -5.83 -10.12 5.60
CA SER A 105 -7.07 -10.47 4.90
C SER A 105 -6.89 -11.60 3.87
N PHE A 106 -5.65 -11.89 3.45
CA PHE A 106 -5.36 -13.01 2.55
C PHE A 106 -5.47 -14.36 3.26
N SER A 107 -5.10 -14.44 4.54
CA SER A 107 -5.07 -15.70 5.31
C SER A 107 -6.16 -15.81 6.39
N ASP A 108 -7.11 -14.88 6.44
CA ASP A 108 -8.04 -14.70 7.57
C ASP A 108 -7.32 -14.60 8.93
N ALA A 109 -6.08 -14.13 8.95
CA ALA A 109 -5.38 -13.86 10.19
C ALA A 109 -6.02 -12.67 10.92
N SER A 110 -5.86 -12.63 12.22
CA SER A 110 -6.19 -11.47 13.05
C SER A 110 -4.94 -10.95 13.73
N VAL A 111 -4.93 -9.64 14.00
CA VAL A 111 -3.81 -8.98 14.68
C VAL A 111 -4.33 -8.25 15.91
N THR A 112 -3.63 -8.36 17.04
CA THR A 112 -4.03 -7.66 18.26
C THR A 112 -3.50 -6.23 18.26
N GLN A 113 -4.06 -5.39 19.13
CA GLN A 113 -3.52 -4.04 19.36
C GLN A 113 -2.14 -4.10 20.02
N ALA A 114 -1.86 -5.13 20.83
CA ALA A 114 -0.54 -5.32 21.42
C ALA A 114 0.49 -5.61 20.32
N ASP A 115 0.19 -6.55 19.41
CA ASP A 115 1.08 -6.88 18.29
C ASP A 115 1.40 -5.65 17.44
N LEU A 116 0.39 -4.85 17.05
CA LEU A 116 0.62 -3.62 16.28
C LEU A 116 1.43 -2.58 17.07
N ALA A 117 1.17 -2.44 18.36
CA ALA A 117 1.91 -1.49 19.20
C ALA A 117 3.40 -1.90 19.32
N ASP A 118 3.65 -3.20 19.47
CA ASP A 118 4.99 -3.78 19.58
C ASP A 118 5.72 -3.71 18.22
N GLU A 119 5.08 -4.08 17.11
CA GLU A 119 5.61 -3.97 15.74
C GLU A 119 6.06 -2.54 15.40
N MET A 120 5.37 -1.54 15.96
CA MET A 120 5.57 -0.13 15.69
C MET A 120 6.36 0.60 16.80
N PHE A 121 6.68 -0.08 17.90
CA PHE A 121 7.33 0.45 19.10
C PHE A 121 6.64 1.69 19.69
N ILE A 122 5.31 1.65 19.80
CA ILE A 122 4.48 2.72 20.39
C ILE A 122 3.65 2.20 21.57
N SER A 123 3.12 3.10 22.39
CA SER A 123 2.17 2.70 23.42
C SER A 123 0.79 2.38 22.82
N LEU A 124 0.01 1.54 23.51
CA LEU A 124 -1.39 1.28 23.17
C LEU A 124 -2.23 2.57 23.08
N SER A 125 -1.92 3.58 23.90
CA SER A 125 -2.59 4.88 23.84
C SER A 125 -2.34 5.62 22.52
N THR A 126 -1.10 5.61 22.02
CA THR A 126 -0.74 6.21 20.73
C THR A 126 -1.35 5.41 19.58
N LEU A 127 -1.29 4.08 19.64
CA LEU A 127 -1.91 3.20 18.64
C LEU A 127 -3.41 3.47 18.50
N LYS A 128 -4.12 3.75 19.60
CA LYS A 128 -5.56 4.04 19.57
C LYS A 128 -5.89 5.26 18.70
N SER A 129 -5.06 6.30 18.70
CA SER A 129 -5.24 7.46 17.81
C SER A 129 -5.08 7.06 16.35
N HIS A 130 -3.98 6.36 16.03
CA HIS A 130 -3.72 5.90 14.66
C HIS A 130 -4.78 4.91 14.15
N LEU A 131 -5.34 4.08 15.03
CA LEU A 131 -6.45 3.19 14.68
C LEU A 131 -7.74 3.96 14.33
N ASN A 132 -7.99 5.11 14.96
CA ASN A 132 -9.14 5.94 14.61
C ASN A 132 -8.95 6.60 13.25
N GLU A 133 -7.75 7.10 12.96
CA GLU A 133 -7.37 7.61 11.63
C GLU A 133 -7.50 6.50 10.56
N ALA A 134 -6.98 5.30 10.84
CA ALA A 134 -7.08 4.16 9.93
C ALA A 134 -8.55 3.75 9.64
N LYS A 135 -9.43 3.81 10.65
CA LYS A 135 -10.87 3.57 10.44
C LYS A 135 -11.50 4.63 9.54
N ALA A 136 -11.09 5.89 9.67
CA ALA A 136 -11.60 6.98 8.84
C ALA A 136 -11.17 6.81 7.38
N ASP A 137 -9.91 6.42 7.13
CA ASP A 137 -9.41 6.16 5.79
C ASP A 137 -10.08 4.94 5.15
N LEU A 138 -10.22 3.83 5.90
CA LEU A 138 -10.90 2.63 5.40
C LEU A 138 -12.38 2.84 5.09
N LYS A 139 -13.05 3.77 5.80
CA LYS A 139 -14.45 4.12 5.54
C LYS A 139 -14.67 4.68 4.14
N LYS A 140 -13.68 5.37 3.55
CA LYS A 140 -13.73 5.90 2.18
C LYS A 140 -13.92 4.77 1.14
N TYR A 141 -13.45 3.57 1.48
CA TYR A 141 -13.56 2.36 0.66
C TYR A 141 -14.76 1.47 1.05
N ASP A 142 -15.61 1.91 1.98
CA ASP A 142 -16.64 1.08 2.62
C ASP A 142 -16.08 -0.18 3.32
N LEU A 143 -14.89 -0.04 3.91
CA LEU A 143 -14.24 -1.08 4.71
C LEU A 143 -14.26 -0.71 6.19
N LYS A 144 -14.31 -1.73 7.06
CA LYS A 144 -14.39 -1.57 8.51
C LYS A 144 -13.37 -2.44 9.22
N ILE A 145 -12.84 -1.94 10.34
CA ILE A 145 -12.04 -2.75 11.27
C ILE A 145 -12.99 -3.31 12.34
N VAL A 146 -13.13 -4.63 12.38
CA VAL A 146 -13.92 -5.35 13.40
C VAL A 146 -12.99 -6.01 14.41
N GLN A 147 -13.31 -5.83 15.68
CA GLN A 147 -12.58 -6.46 16.78
C GLN A 147 -13.31 -7.70 17.29
N TYR A 148 -12.62 -8.83 17.28
CA TYR A 148 -13.09 -10.11 17.79
C TYR A 148 -12.49 -10.35 19.17
N LYS A 149 -13.36 -10.58 20.16
CA LYS A 149 -12.96 -10.84 21.55
C LYS A 149 -11.92 -11.98 21.59
N ASN A 150 -10.79 -11.71 22.25
CA ASN A 150 -9.66 -12.64 22.42
C ASN A 150 -9.03 -13.19 21.12
N LYS A 151 -9.35 -12.65 19.95
CA LYS A 151 -8.76 -13.05 18.66
C LYS A 151 -8.00 -11.92 17.97
N GLY A 152 -8.35 -10.67 18.25
CA GLY A 152 -7.72 -9.49 17.64
C GLY A 152 -8.66 -8.78 16.67
N MET A 153 -8.10 -8.08 15.70
CA MET A 153 -8.84 -7.24 14.74
C MET A 153 -8.66 -7.76 13.32
N LYS A 154 -9.69 -7.56 12.49
CA LYS A 154 -9.65 -7.83 11.05
C LYS A 154 -10.32 -6.71 10.29
N ILE A 155 -9.91 -6.54 9.03
CA ILE A 155 -10.66 -5.74 8.07
C ILE A 155 -11.81 -6.57 7.50
N VAL A 156 -12.98 -5.96 7.32
CA VAL A 156 -14.16 -6.56 6.71
C VAL A 156 -14.79 -5.60 5.71
N GLY A 157 -15.38 -6.16 4.67
CA GLY A 157 -16.06 -5.47 3.58
C GLY A 157 -16.32 -6.44 2.43
N SER A 158 -16.89 -5.96 1.33
CA SER A 158 -17.02 -6.80 0.14
C SER A 158 -15.65 -7.06 -0.49
N GLU A 159 -15.50 -8.23 -1.12
CA GLU A 159 -14.24 -8.62 -1.75
C GLU A 159 -13.78 -7.61 -2.81
N ILE A 160 -14.71 -7.07 -3.60
CA ILE A 160 -14.42 -6.02 -4.60
C ILE A 160 -13.81 -4.77 -3.94
N LYS A 161 -14.38 -4.32 -2.81
CA LYS A 161 -13.87 -3.15 -2.08
C LYS A 161 -12.52 -3.42 -1.42
N LEU A 162 -12.30 -4.63 -0.92
CA LEU A 162 -10.99 -5.05 -0.41
C LEU A 162 -9.93 -5.00 -1.52
N ARG A 163 -10.20 -5.59 -2.68
CA ARG A 163 -9.28 -5.59 -3.82
C ARG A 163 -8.96 -4.19 -4.31
N TYR A 164 -9.97 -3.31 -4.39
CA TYR A 164 -9.77 -1.91 -4.74
C TYR A 164 -8.93 -1.16 -3.69
N CYS A 165 -9.17 -1.37 -2.39
CA CYS A 165 -8.30 -0.79 -1.37
C CYS A 165 -6.86 -1.34 -1.46
N ILE A 166 -6.68 -2.61 -1.79
CA ILE A 166 -5.33 -3.19 -1.98
C ILE A 166 -4.62 -2.50 -3.15
N SER A 167 -5.27 -2.29 -4.29
CA SER A 167 -4.65 -1.63 -5.45
C SER A 167 -4.23 -0.20 -5.14
N GLU A 168 -5.05 0.57 -4.42
CA GLU A 168 -4.71 1.95 -4.04
C GLU A 168 -3.48 2.02 -3.13
N TYR A 169 -3.37 1.07 -2.19
CA TYR A 169 -2.20 0.98 -1.30
C TYR A 169 -0.97 0.35 -1.99
N MET A 170 -1.11 -0.22 -3.18
CA MET A 170 0.01 -0.64 -4.03
C MET A 170 0.54 0.50 -4.90
N ASN A 171 -0.35 1.32 -5.48
CA ASN A 171 0.02 2.42 -6.38
C ASN A 171 0.73 3.58 -5.68
N VAL A 172 0.38 3.87 -4.42
CA VAL A 172 0.97 4.99 -3.67
C VAL A 172 2.36 4.63 -3.09
N TYR A 173 2.76 3.36 -3.11
CA TYR A 173 3.99 2.88 -2.47
C TYR A 173 4.71 1.81 -3.30
N THR A 174 5.07 2.16 -4.52
CA THR A 174 6.03 1.38 -5.32
C THR A 174 7.32 1.20 -4.51
N MET A 175 7.70 -0.07 -4.28
CA MET A 175 8.83 -0.55 -3.45
C MET A 175 8.56 -0.77 -1.94
N ASN A 176 7.36 -1.19 -1.55
CA ASN A 176 7.07 -1.62 -0.18
C ASN A 176 7.18 -3.14 0.03
N THR A 177 7.75 -3.57 1.15
CA THR A 177 7.70 -4.96 1.67
C THR A 177 6.31 -5.61 1.61
N PHE A 178 5.24 -4.82 1.68
CA PHE A 178 3.86 -5.24 1.50
C PHE A 178 3.62 -5.91 0.13
N TYR A 179 4.12 -5.31 -0.95
CA TYR A 179 3.99 -5.83 -2.30
C TYR A 179 4.74 -7.16 -2.45
N GLN A 180 6.00 -7.20 -2.01
CA GLN A 180 6.84 -8.39 -2.11
C GLN A 180 6.27 -9.57 -1.32
N LYS A 181 5.68 -9.32 -0.15
CA LYS A 181 5.05 -10.37 0.66
C LYS A 181 3.82 -10.97 0.00
N ILE A 182 2.94 -10.13 -0.55
CA ILE A 182 1.65 -10.58 -1.10
C ILE A 182 1.84 -11.32 -2.43
N PHE A 183 2.75 -10.86 -3.28
CA PHE A 183 2.93 -11.39 -4.64
C PHE A 183 4.21 -12.20 -4.84
N SER A 184 4.84 -12.67 -3.75
CA SER A 184 6.07 -13.48 -3.81
C SER A 184 5.94 -14.73 -4.67
N ASP A 185 4.73 -15.27 -4.79
CA ASP A 185 4.37 -16.51 -5.48
C ASP A 185 3.61 -16.26 -6.80
N VAL A 186 3.59 -15.02 -7.30
CA VAL A 186 2.99 -14.65 -8.59
C VAL A 186 4.08 -14.13 -9.53
N ASN A 187 4.23 -14.76 -10.70
CA ASN A 187 5.17 -14.30 -11.72
C ASN A 187 4.60 -13.10 -12.48
N LEU A 188 4.79 -11.91 -11.90
CA LEU A 188 4.28 -10.64 -12.41
C LEU A 188 4.81 -10.29 -13.81
N ILE A 189 6.06 -10.67 -14.12
CA ILE A 189 6.66 -10.46 -15.44
C ILE A 189 5.92 -11.27 -16.50
N THR A 190 5.59 -12.52 -16.19
CA THR A 190 4.80 -13.37 -17.07
C THR A 190 3.37 -12.85 -17.22
N LEU A 191 2.78 -12.37 -16.13
CA LEU A 191 1.44 -11.78 -16.14
C LEU A 191 1.36 -10.53 -17.03
N ASP A 192 2.29 -9.58 -16.85
CA ASP A 192 2.39 -8.38 -17.69
C ASP A 192 2.57 -8.75 -19.17
N ARG A 193 3.42 -9.74 -19.48
CA ARG A 193 3.61 -10.24 -20.84
C ARG A 193 2.32 -10.82 -21.43
N ILE A 194 1.57 -11.63 -20.67
CA ILE A 194 0.28 -12.19 -21.10
C ILE A 194 -0.69 -11.06 -21.44
N ILE A 195 -0.85 -10.10 -20.53
CA ILE A 195 -1.78 -8.98 -20.69
C ILE A 195 -1.41 -8.15 -21.93
N ARG A 196 -0.15 -7.71 -22.07
CA ARG A 196 0.30 -6.90 -23.20
C ARG A 196 0.09 -7.61 -24.55
N LYS A 197 0.39 -8.90 -24.62
CA LYS A 197 0.21 -9.70 -25.83
C LYS A 197 -1.27 -9.71 -26.25
N ILE A 198 -2.18 -10.01 -25.33
CA ILE A 198 -3.62 -10.11 -25.63
C ILE A 198 -4.19 -8.74 -26.02
N LEU A 199 -3.81 -7.68 -25.30
CA LEU A 199 -4.23 -6.31 -25.63
C LEU A 199 -3.82 -5.94 -27.07
N GLN A 200 -2.61 -6.31 -27.48
CA GLN A 200 -2.12 -6.09 -28.83
C GLN A 200 -2.89 -6.93 -29.88
N GLU A 201 -3.08 -8.23 -29.63
CA GLU A 201 -3.81 -9.13 -30.55
C GLU A 201 -5.28 -8.71 -30.74
N LYS A 202 -5.88 -8.10 -29.71
CA LYS A 202 -7.25 -7.60 -29.71
C LYS A 202 -7.39 -6.13 -30.15
N ASN A 203 -6.28 -5.47 -30.49
CA ASN A 203 -6.24 -4.04 -30.81
C ASN A 203 -6.87 -3.14 -29.74
N LEU A 204 -6.77 -3.52 -28.45
CA LEU A 204 -7.28 -2.72 -27.34
C LEU A 204 -6.18 -1.75 -26.88
N GLN A 205 -6.35 -0.47 -27.18
CA GLN A 205 -5.41 0.57 -26.76
C GLN A 205 -5.70 1.04 -25.33
N LEU A 206 -4.66 1.12 -24.51
CA LEU A 206 -4.68 1.62 -23.15
C LEU A 206 -3.42 2.46 -22.92
N THR A 207 -3.49 3.45 -22.02
CA THR A 207 -2.28 4.13 -21.52
C THR A 207 -1.38 3.16 -20.76
N ASP A 208 -0.11 3.52 -20.57
CA ASP A 208 0.81 2.67 -19.82
C ASP A 208 0.38 2.53 -18.35
N ASP A 209 -0.12 3.60 -17.72
CA ASP A 209 -0.71 3.56 -16.38
C ASP A 209 -1.93 2.63 -16.32
N ALA A 210 -2.79 2.64 -17.34
CA ALA A 210 -3.95 1.77 -17.41
C ALA A 210 -3.57 0.29 -17.57
N LYS A 211 -2.47 -0.01 -18.29
CA LYS A 211 -1.90 -1.37 -18.40
C LYS A 211 -1.27 -1.81 -17.08
N GLU A 212 -0.53 -0.94 -16.40
CA GLU A 212 0.06 -1.23 -15.10
C GLU A 212 -1.02 -1.51 -14.06
N ASN A 213 -2.05 -0.66 -13.99
CA ASN A 213 -3.21 -0.87 -13.12
C ASN A 213 -3.92 -2.20 -13.42
N LEU A 214 -4.15 -2.52 -14.70
CA LEU A 214 -4.73 -3.80 -15.08
C LEU A 214 -3.87 -4.99 -14.60
N CYS A 215 -2.55 -4.89 -14.75
CA CYS A 215 -1.62 -5.91 -14.29
C CYS A 215 -1.69 -6.08 -12.76
N ILE A 216 -1.70 -4.98 -12.01
CA ILE A 216 -1.86 -4.96 -10.55
C ILE A 216 -3.18 -5.62 -10.13
N HIS A 217 -4.30 -5.21 -10.73
CA HIS A 217 -5.60 -5.78 -10.40
C HIS A 217 -5.67 -7.27 -10.75
N THR A 218 -5.08 -7.69 -11.87
CA THR A 218 -5.01 -9.10 -12.25
C THR A 218 -4.15 -9.91 -11.27
N ALA A 219 -3.02 -9.36 -10.81
CA ALA A 219 -2.19 -9.99 -9.79
C ALA A 219 -2.95 -10.15 -8.47
N ILE A 220 -3.68 -9.11 -8.04
CA ILE A 220 -4.57 -9.18 -6.87
C ILE A 220 -5.61 -10.27 -7.07
N ALA A 221 -6.27 -10.35 -8.24
CA ALA A 221 -7.27 -11.36 -8.53
C ALA A 221 -6.72 -12.79 -8.37
N VAL A 222 -5.56 -13.06 -8.97
CA VAL A 222 -4.85 -14.33 -8.84
C VAL A 222 -4.55 -14.65 -7.38
N GLN A 223 -3.97 -13.71 -6.64
CA GLN A 223 -3.57 -13.97 -5.25
C GLN A 223 -4.77 -14.19 -4.32
N ARG A 224 -5.81 -13.37 -4.48
CA ARG A 224 -7.05 -13.50 -3.70
C ARG A 224 -7.73 -14.83 -4.00
N PHE A 225 -7.79 -15.24 -5.26
CA PHE A 225 -8.33 -16.55 -5.65
C PHE A 225 -7.55 -17.71 -5.01
N LYS A 226 -6.21 -17.71 -5.07
CA LYS A 226 -5.36 -18.72 -4.41
C LYS A 226 -5.61 -18.82 -2.90
N CYS A 227 -5.96 -17.69 -2.29
CA CYS A 227 -6.32 -17.58 -0.88
C CYS A 227 -7.79 -17.90 -0.56
N ASN A 228 -8.57 -18.44 -1.51
CA ASN A 228 -10.01 -18.69 -1.39
C ASN A 228 -10.84 -17.43 -1.06
N LYS A 229 -10.40 -16.26 -1.55
CA LYS A 229 -11.07 -14.97 -1.41
C LYS A 229 -11.85 -14.64 -2.69
N ASN A 230 -12.97 -15.33 -2.82
CA ASN A 230 -13.79 -15.32 -4.03
C ASN A 230 -14.73 -14.09 -4.05
N ILE A 231 -14.92 -13.53 -5.25
CA ILE A 231 -15.96 -12.52 -5.49
C ILE A 231 -17.28 -13.21 -5.84
N SER A 232 -18.39 -12.56 -5.47
CA SER A 232 -19.72 -12.90 -5.97
C SER A 232 -20.32 -11.70 -6.70
N TYR A 233 -20.95 -11.96 -7.85
CA TYR A 233 -21.65 -10.95 -8.64
C TYR A 233 -23.14 -11.29 -8.75
N PRO A 234 -24.03 -10.29 -8.67
CA PRO A 234 -25.42 -10.46 -9.07
C PRO A 234 -25.54 -10.78 -10.57
N ALA A 235 -26.49 -11.64 -10.94
CA ALA A 235 -26.73 -12.02 -12.34
C ALA A 235 -27.01 -10.82 -13.27
N SER A 236 -27.62 -9.76 -12.74
CA SER A 236 -27.86 -8.53 -13.50
C SER A 236 -26.57 -7.83 -13.94
N VAL A 237 -25.49 -7.97 -13.17
CA VAL A 237 -24.17 -7.39 -13.48
C VAL A 237 -23.43 -8.27 -14.49
N THR A 238 -23.38 -9.58 -14.26
CA THR A 238 -22.70 -10.53 -15.16
C THR A 238 -23.31 -10.48 -16.56
N ASN A 239 -24.64 -10.47 -16.68
CA ASN A 239 -25.34 -10.38 -17.98
C ASN A 239 -25.01 -9.10 -18.77
N ARG A 240 -24.62 -8.01 -18.10
CA ARG A 240 -24.19 -6.76 -18.78
C ARG A 240 -22.74 -6.87 -19.23
N ILE A 241 -21.88 -7.40 -18.35
CA ILE A 241 -20.46 -7.58 -18.62
C ILE A 241 -20.25 -8.54 -19.79
N GLU A 242 -20.96 -9.67 -19.82
CA GLU A 242 -20.81 -10.70 -20.86
C GLU A 242 -21.09 -10.21 -22.28
N LYS A 243 -21.81 -9.10 -22.43
CA LYS A 243 -22.12 -8.49 -23.73
C LYS A 243 -21.03 -7.56 -24.24
N THR A 244 -20.02 -7.23 -23.44
CA THR A 244 -18.99 -6.28 -23.83
C THR A 244 -17.85 -6.98 -24.58
N PHE A 245 -17.16 -6.22 -25.44
CA PHE A 245 -15.95 -6.72 -26.10
C PHE A 245 -14.87 -7.07 -25.08
N GLU A 246 -14.73 -6.27 -24.03
CA GLU A 246 -13.77 -6.44 -22.95
C GLU A 246 -13.96 -7.75 -22.18
N TYR A 247 -15.17 -8.34 -22.22
CA TYR A 247 -15.40 -9.68 -21.66
C TYR A 247 -14.65 -10.76 -22.43
N THR A 248 -14.60 -10.66 -23.75
CA THR A 248 -13.83 -11.59 -24.59
C THR A 248 -12.33 -11.49 -24.29
N VAL A 249 -11.83 -10.26 -24.08
CA VAL A 249 -10.44 -9.99 -23.69
C VAL A 249 -10.15 -10.55 -22.29
N GLY A 250 -11.03 -10.29 -21.31
CA GLY A 250 -10.88 -10.80 -19.94
C GLY A 250 -10.86 -12.32 -19.88
N LYS A 251 -11.70 -12.99 -20.69
CA LYS A 251 -11.72 -14.45 -20.78
C LYS A 251 -10.40 -15.01 -21.30
N GLU A 252 -9.87 -14.41 -22.36
CA GLU A 252 -8.60 -14.84 -22.96
C GLU A 252 -7.41 -14.62 -22.02
N ILE A 253 -7.42 -13.53 -21.23
CA ILE A 253 -6.42 -13.31 -20.17
C ILE A 253 -6.44 -14.46 -19.16
N VAL A 254 -7.64 -14.84 -18.67
CA VAL A 254 -7.79 -15.94 -17.72
C VAL A 254 -7.35 -17.29 -18.33
N GLU A 255 -7.70 -17.56 -19.58
CA GLU A 255 -7.27 -18.78 -20.28
C GLU A 255 -5.74 -18.85 -20.43
N GLN A 256 -5.08 -17.74 -20.76
CA GLN A 256 -3.62 -17.70 -20.86
C GLN A 256 -2.92 -17.80 -19.51
N ILE A 257 -3.52 -17.27 -18.44
CA ILE A 257 -3.05 -17.48 -17.06
C ILE A 257 -3.09 -18.98 -16.73
N TYR A 258 -4.15 -19.69 -17.08
CA TYR A 258 -4.21 -21.15 -16.90
C TYR A 258 -3.12 -21.87 -17.69
N VAL A 259 -2.97 -21.57 -18.99
CA VAL A 259 -1.99 -22.24 -19.86
C VAL A 259 -0.54 -22.02 -19.42
N GLN A 260 -0.19 -20.79 -19.00
CA GLN A 260 1.21 -20.42 -18.74
C GLN A 260 1.61 -20.50 -17.27
N LEU A 261 0.65 -20.35 -16.35
CA LEU A 261 0.89 -20.36 -14.89
C LEU A 261 0.24 -21.55 -14.18
N GLY A 262 -0.62 -22.33 -14.85
CA GLY A 262 -1.32 -23.47 -14.26
C GLY A 262 -2.40 -23.09 -13.24
N ILE A 263 -2.88 -21.84 -13.28
CA ILE A 263 -3.85 -21.31 -12.31
C ILE A 263 -5.23 -21.28 -12.96
N ASP A 264 -6.12 -22.16 -12.51
CA ASP A 264 -7.50 -22.27 -13.00
C ASP A 264 -8.43 -21.30 -12.23
N LEU A 265 -8.51 -20.05 -12.71
CA LEU A 265 -9.35 -19.02 -12.08
C LEU A 265 -10.83 -19.26 -12.39
N SER A 266 -11.70 -19.00 -11.40
CA SER A 266 -13.15 -19.12 -11.60
C SER A 266 -13.72 -18.07 -12.58
N CYS A 267 -14.91 -18.33 -13.12
CA CYS A 267 -15.64 -17.36 -13.97
C CYS A 267 -15.83 -15.99 -13.30
N ALA A 268 -15.92 -15.93 -11.97
CA ALA A 268 -16.03 -14.67 -11.23
C ALA A 268 -14.82 -13.75 -11.45
N GLU A 269 -13.64 -14.33 -11.66
CA GLU A 269 -12.40 -13.59 -11.91
C GLU A 269 -12.37 -12.99 -13.32
N VAL A 270 -12.99 -13.67 -14.30
CA VAL A 270 -13.19 -13.09 -15.65
C VAL A 270 -13.95 -11.78 -15.54
N TYR A 271 -15.09 -11.77 -14.83
CA TYR A 271 -15.89 -10.54 -14.67
C TYR A 271 -15.11 -9.43 -13.97
N TYR A 272 -14.31 -9.76 -12.95
CA TYR A 272 -13.49 -8.77 -12.25
C TYR A 272 -12.44 -8.14 -13.17
N ILE A 273 -11.68 -8.96 -13.92
CA ILE A 273 -10.68 -8.47 -14.88
C ILE A 273 -11.36 -7.64 -15.98
N THR A 274 -12.53 -8.05 -16.46
CA THR A 274 -13.31 -7.27 -17.43
C THR A 274 -13.75 -5.92 -16.88
N GLN A 275 -14.14 -5.83 -15.60
CA GLN A 275 -14.45 -4.53 -14.98
C GLN A 275 -13.22 -3.62 -14.92
N CYS A 276 -12.04 -4.17 -14.63
CA CYS A 276 -10.78 -3.41 -14.68
C CYS A 276 -10.50 -2.89 -16.09
N LEU A 277 -10.67 -3.73 -17.12
CA LEU A 277 -10.54 -3.32 -18.53
C LEU A 277 -11.50 -2.17 -18.89
N LEU A 278 -12.78 -2.30 -18.51
CA LEU A 278 -13.79 -1.28 -18.76
C LEU A 278 -13.48 0.03 -18.02
N ALA A 279 -12.98 -0.03 -16.79
CA ALA A 279 -12.59 1.15 -16.03
C ALA A 279 -11.35 1.83 -16.62
N SER A 280 -10.32 1.05 -16.96
CA SER A 280 -9.12 1.51 -17.65
C SER A 280 -9.43 2.17 -18.98
N LYS A 281 -10.42 1.66 -19.71
CA LYS A 281 -10.90 2.26 -20.94
C LYS A 281 -11.76 3.50 -20.69
N LYS A 282 -12.61 3.55 -19.66
CA LYS A 282 -13.36 4.78 -19.33
C LYS A 282 -12.47 5.97 -18.98
N ILE A 283 -11.28 5.73 -18.44
CA ILE A 283 -10.24 6.75 -18.21
C ILE A 283 -9.56 7.17 -19.53
N PHE A 284 -9.59 6.31 -20.55
CA PHE A 284 -9.15 6.60 -21.92
C PHE A 284 -10.25 7.33 -22.72
N ASP A 285 -11.50 6.88 -22.58
CA ASP A 285 -12.75 7.42 -23.11
C ASP A 285 -13.32 8.54 -22.21
N THR A 286 -12.52 9.19 -21.35
CA THR A 286 -12.96 10.48 -20.77
C THR A 286 -13.03 11.59 -21.82
N GLY A 287 -12.77 11.28 -23.10
CA GLY A 287 -13.29 12.05 -24.24
C GLY A 287 -14.71 11.66 -24.69
N GLU A 288 -15.27 10.49 -24.33
CA GLU A 288 -16.55 10.00 -24.87
C GLU A 288 -17.30 8.96 -23.99
N ALA A 289 -17.53 9.17 -22.68
CA ALA A 289 -18.60 8.43 -21.93
C ALA A 289 -18.79 8.84 -20.45
N THR A 290 -18.84 10.13 -20.16
CA THR A 290 -19.78 10.60 -19.13
C THR A 290 -21.09 10.98 -19.82
N ASP A 291 -22.18 11.08 -19.08
CA ASP A 291 -23.49 11.45 -19.61
C ASP A 291 -23.39 12.84 -20.25
N ASN A 292 -23.01 12.88 -21.53
CA ASN A 292 -22.47 14.07 -22.21
C ASN A 292 -23.48 15.21 -22.20
N ALA A 293 -24.77 14.91 -22.11
CA ALA A 293 -25.81 15.92 -22.01
C ALA A 293 -25.71 16.75 -20.72
N HIS A 294 -25.59 16.10 -19.56
CA HIS A 294 -25.60 16.80 -18.28
C HIS A 294 -24.26 17.51 -18.00
N VAL A 295 -23.15 16.94 -18.46
CA VAL A 295 -21.83 17.59 -18.37
C VAL A 295 -21.75 18.77 -19.34
N LYS A 296 -22.20 18.63 -20.60
CA LYS A 296 -22.25 19.77 -21.54
C LYS A 296 -23.20 20.86 -21.06
N GLU A 297 -24.29 20.52 -20.39
CA GLU A 297 -25.17 21.51 -19.78
C GLU A 297 -24.46 22.30 -18.66
N LEU A 298 -23.74 21.61 -17.77
CA LEU A 298 -22.93 22.24 -16.72
C LEU A 298 -21.80 23.11 -17.27
N VAL A 299 -21.09 22.63 -18.29
CA VAL A 299 -20.02 23.40 -18.96
C VAL A 299 -20.60 24.67 -19.58
N ASN A 300 -21.73 24.57 -20.29
CA ASN A 300 -22.39 25.75 -20.87
C ASN A 300 -22.82 26.77 -19.80
N ILE A 301 -23.34 26.32 -18.65
CA ILE A 301 -23.68 27.20 -17.53
C ILE A 301 -22.44 27.94 -17.01
N ILE A 302 -21.32 27.23 -16.85
CA ILE A 302 -20.06 27.82 -16.37
C ILE A 302 -19.51 28.84 -17.39
N LEU A 303 -19.51 28.51 -18.68
CA LEU A 303 -19.01 29.40 -19.73
C LEU A 303 -19.87 30.68 -19.86
N GLN A 304 -21.19 30.57 -19.67
CA GLN A 304 -22.07 31.73 -19.58
C GLN A 304 -21.75 32.60 -18.37
N GLU A 305 -21.53 32.03 -17.19
CA GLU A 305 -21.16 32.82 -16.01
C GLU A 305 -19.78 33.47 -16.10
N ILE A 306 -18.83 32.84 -16.80
CA ILE A 306 -17.54 33.45 -17.10
C ILE A 306 -17.72 34.64 -18.04
N ARG A 307 -18.54 34.52 -19.08
CA ARG A 307 -18.84 35.62 -19.99
C ARG A 307 -19.50 36.79 -19.24
N ASP A 308 -20.49 36.48 -18.41
CA ASP A 308 -21.33 37.48 -17.77
C ASP A 308 -20.58 38.20 -16.62
N ASN A 309 -19.69 37.51 -15.89
CA ASN A 309 -18.92 38.12 -14.79
C ASN A 309 -17.55 38.66 -15.18
N LEU A 310 -16.90 38.07 -16.19
CA LEU A 310 -15.51 38.40 -16.56
C LEU A 310 -15.39 39.07 -17.93
N SER A 311 -16.49 39.23 -18.68
CA SER A 311 -16.50 39.79 -20.04
C SER A 311 -15.60 39.06 -21.05
N ILE A 312 -15.28 37.78 -20.78
CA ILE A 312 -14.50 36.92 -21.67
C ILE A 312 -15.42 35.84 -22.22
N ASP A 313 -15.57 35.79 -23.55
CA ASP A 313 -16.49 34.86 -24.21
C ASP A 313 -15.76 33.59 -24.71
N PHE A 314 -16.06 32.48 -24.05
CA PHE A 314 -15.60 31.13 -24.41
C PHE A 314 -16.75 30.25 -24.91
N THR A 315 -17.96 30.80 -25.10
CA THR A 315 -19.17 30.01 -25.42
C THR A 315 -19.15 29.36 -26.81
N ASN A 316 -18.18 29.72 -27.66
CA ASN A 316 -17.94 29.14 -28.98
C ASN A 316 -16.61 28.39 -29.08
N ASP A 317 -15.91 28.15 -27.95
CA ASP A 317 -14.64 27.42 -27.96
C ASP A 317 -14.90 25.91 -28.09
N GLU A 318 -14.73 25.40 -29.31
CA GLU A 318 -14.96 23.99 -29.63
C GLU A 318 -14.10 23.04 -28.79
N TYR A 319 -12.90 23.47 -28.34
CA TYR A 319 -12.03 22.65 -27.50
C TYR A 319 -12.53 22.55 -26.05
N LEU A 320 -13.27 23.55 -25.57
CA LEU A 320 -13.87 23.52 -24.23
C LEU A 320 -15.26 22.84 -24.21
N LEU A 321 -15.87 22.66 -25.39
CA LEU A 321 -17.21 22.08 -25.57
C LEU A 321 -17.19 20.59 -25.98
N ASP A 322 -16.04 20.07 -26.40
CA ASP A 322 -15.76 18.66 -26.66
C ASP A 322 -15.31 17.92 -25.39
#